data_AF-A0A7S2ET12-F1
#
_entry.id   AF-A0A7S2ET12-F1
#
_cell.length_a   1.000
_cell.length_b   1.000
_cell.length_c   1.000
_cell.angle_alpha   90.00
_cell.angle_beta   90.00
_cell.angle_gamma   90.00
#
_symmetry.space_group_name_H-M   'P 1'
#
loop_
_entity.id
_entity.type
_entity.pdbx_description
1 polymer ?
#
loop_
_entity_poly.entity_id
_entity_poly.type
_entity_poly.pdbx_seq_one_letter_code
_entity_poly.pdbx_strand_id
1 'polypeptide(L)'
;MEVDEVCSPSNIVNRQGEAACEALCASYTCCFDGTCPNRKEICLEYDACSILSEQTTGGQTQSGTGGDNPLSNIPVPTDIDQVCNPSTIDDDDNRFDCKESCIMGLCCKGVGGDCRDYTDFCDKFMACAVVWDEDGPADQSPPPQ
;
A
#
# COMPACT_ATOMS: atom_id res chain seq x y z
N MET A 1 12.77 18.44 -16.70
CA MET A 1 12.61 18.00 -15.30
C MET A 1 13.43 16.73 -15.21
N GLU A 2 14.51 16.77 -14.44
CA GLU A 2 15.46 15.67 -14.35
C GLU A 2 14.95 14.66 -13.32
N VAL A 3 15.13 13.37 -13.61
CA VAL A 3 14.59 12.32 -12.75
C VAL A 3 15.28 12.30 -11.38
N ASP A 4 16.55 12.70 -11.32
CA ASP A 4 17.33 12.86 -10.08
C ASP A 4 16.71 13.91 -9.12
N GLU A 5 16.22 15.02 -9.68
CA GLU A 5 15.59 16.08 -8.91
C GLU A 5 14.24 15.62 -8.34
N VAL A 6 13.43 14.93 -9.14
CA VAL A 6 12.08 14.48 -8.73
C VAL A 6 12.15 13.28 -7.80
N CYS A 7 13.02 12.31 -8.12
CA CYS A 7 13.27 11.10 -7.34
C CYS A 7 14.37 11.29 -6.29
N SER A 8 14.52 12.51 -5.77
CA SER A 8 15.40 12.79 -4.65
C SER A 8 14.74 12.34 -3.32
N PRO A 9 15.52 11.85 -2.33
CA PRO A 9 15.01 11.46 -1.00
C PRO A 9 14.16 12.55 -0.33
N SER A 10 14.52 13.81 -0.55
CA SER A 10 13.83 14.98 0.02
C SER A 10 12.49 15.29 -0.66
N ASN A 11 12.27 14.83 -1.89
CA ASN A 11 11.06 15.09 -2.67
C ASN A 11 10.06 13.94 -2.57
N ILE A 12 10.54 12.70 -2.54
CA ILE A 12 9.70 11.50 -2.34
C ILE A 12 9.24 11.32 -0.89
N VAL A 13 9.58 12.23 0.02
CA VAL A 13 9.10 12.20 1.41
C VAL A 13 7.58 12.40 1.52
N ASN A 14 6.95 12.96 0.47
CA ASN A 14 5.51 13.20 0.41
C ASN A 14 4.89 12.38 -0.75
N ARG A 15 3.64 11.90 -0.59
CA ARG A 15 2.89 11.16 -1.62
C ARG A 15 2.94 11.81 -3.01
N GLN A 16 2.92 13.14 -3.06
CA GLN A 16 2.94 13.87 -4.33
C GLN A 16 4.29 13.78 -5.06
N GLY A 17 5.40 13.78 -4.32
CA GLY A 17 6.73 13.61 -4.91
C GLY A 17 7.05 12.15 -5.23
N GLU A 18 6.55 11.22 -4.42
CA GLU A 18 6.59 9.78 -4.70
C GLU A 18 5.84 9.45 -6.00
N ALA A 19 4.58 9.88 -6.13
CA ALA A 19 3.78 9.65 -7.33
C ALA A 19 4.35 10.34 -8.58
N ALA A 20 4.95 11.52 -8.41
CA ALA A 20 5.65 12.21 -9.51
C ALA A 20 6.89 11.44 -9.97
N CYS A 21 7.65 10.88 -9.02
CA CYS A 21 8.78 10.01 -9.30
C CYS A 21 8.31 8.72 -9.98
N GLU A 22 7.29 8.05 -9.45
CA GLU A 22 6.72 6.82 -10.03
C GLU A 22 6.25 7.05 -11.48
N ALA A 23 5.55 8.14 -11.75
CA ALA A 23 5.08 8.47 -13.09
C ALA A 23 6.23 8.65 -14.10
N LEU A 24 7.37 9.21 -13.66
CA LEU A 24 8.57 9.35 -14.49
C LEU A 24 9.29 8.00 -14.70
N CYS A 25 9.32 7.18 -13.65
CA CYS A 25 10.05 5.92 -13.62
C CYS A 25 9.25 4.73 -14.15
N ALA A 26 7.93 4.87 -14.32
CA ALA A 26 7.01 3.81 -14.76
C ALA A 26 7.44 3.13 -16.06
N SER A 27 8.04 3.90 -16.98
CA SER A 27 8.52 3.40 -18.28
C SER A 27 9.86 2.66 -18.20
N TYR A 28 10.54 2.74 -17.05
CA TYR A 28 11.89 2.25 -16.81
C TYR A 28 11.98 1.31 -15.61
N THR A 29 10.83 0.82 -15.13
CA THR A 29 10.74 -0.19 -14.07
C THR A 29 11.53 -1.47 -14.39
N CYS A 30 11.63 -1.83 -15.68
CA CYS A 30 12.45 -2.96 -16.10
C CYS A 30 13.95 -2.80 -15.78
N CYS A 31 14.42 -1.58 -15.48
CA CYS A 31 15.80 -1.31 -15.11
C CYS A 31 16.08 -1.84 -13.69
N PHE A 32 15.10 -1.80 -12.79
CA PHE A 32 15.22 -2.32 -11.41
C PHE A 32 15.14 -3.84 -11.39
N ASP A 33 14.26 -4.43 -12.21
CA ASP A 33 14.11 -5.90 -12.34
C ASP A 33 15.20 -6.56 -13.19
N GLY A 34 16.12 -5.79 -13.80
CA GLY A 34 17.16 -6.32 -14.68
C GLY A 34 16.63 -7.00 -15.95
N THR A 35 15.37 -6.74 -16.30
CA THR A 35 14.67 -7.34 -17.45
C THR A 35 14.74 -6.49 -18.71
N CYS A 36 15.28 -5.26 -18.66
CA CYS A 36 15.43 -4.44 -19.85
C CYS A 36 16.46 -5.04 -20.84
N PRO A 37 16.06 -5.50 -22.03
CA PRO A 37 16.95 -6.25 -22.90
C PRO A 37 17.97 -5.38 -23.66
N ASN A 38 17.78 -4.06 -23.79
CA ASN A 38 18.65 -3.19 -24.59
C ASN A 38 18.71 -1.72 -24.12
N ARG A 39 18.57 -1.44 -22.81
CA ARG A 39 18.50 -0.06 -22.29
C ARG A 39 19.52 0.28 -21.20
N LYS A 40 20.71 -0.33 -21.21
CA LYS A 40 21.72 -0.13 -20.15
C LYS A 40 22.12 1.33 -19.94
N GLU A 41 22.34 2.09 -21.01
CA GLU A 41 22.70 3.51 -20.90
C GLU A 41 21.55 4.37 -20.37
N ILE A 42 20.32 4.07 -20.78
CA ILE A 42 19.13 4.78 -20.28
C ILE A 42 18.85 4.40 -18.82
N CYS A 43 19.10 3.15 -18.41
CA CYS A 43 18.95 2.75 -17.02
C CYS A 43 19.88 3.52 -16.07
N LEU A 44 21.07 3.96 -16.53
CA LEU A 44 21.97 4.81 -15.74
C LEU A 44 21.41 6.23 -15.56
N GLU A 45 20.67 6.75 -16.54
CA GLU A 45 20.01 8.06 -16.45
C GLU A 45 18.79 8.03 -15.51
N TYR A 46 18.20 6.85 -15.34
CA TYR A 46 17.07 6.60 -14.44
C TYR A 46 17.49 5.85 -13.17
N ASP A 47 18.77 5.92 -12.78
CA ASP A 47 19.28 5.28 -11.57
C ASP A 47 18.62 5.84 -10.30
N ALA A 48 18.29 7.14 -10.27
CA ALA A 48 17.60 7.78 -9.15
C ALA A 48 16.21 7.18 -8.86
N CYS A 49 15.56 6.57 -9.87
CA CYS A 49 14.32 5.82 -9.68
C CYS A 49 14.49 4.54 -8.86
N SER A 50 15.72 4.06 -8.66
CA SER A 50 16.00 2.93 -7.76
C SER A 50 15.53 3.20 -6.34
N ILE A 51 15.40 4.47 -5.96
CA ILE A 51 14.85 4.85 -4.67
C ILE A 51 13.39 4.39 -4.49
N LEU A 52 12.62 4.24 -5.57
CA LEU A 52 11.28 3.65 -5.53
C LEU A 52 11.35 2.15 -5.24
N SER A 53 12.37 1.46 -5.76
CA SER A 53 12.63 0.06 -5.43
C SER A 53 13.09 -0.12 -3.97
N GLU A 54 13.83 0.85 -3.44
CA GLU A 54 14.23 0.91 -2.04
C GLU A 54 13.05 1.33 -1.12
N GLN A 55 12.11 2.16 -1.58
CA GLN A 55 10.90 2.53 -0.83
C GLN A 55 9.78 1.49 -0.92
N THR A 56 9.73 0.65 -1.95
CA THR A 56 9.02 -0.64 -1.85
C THR A 56 9.66 -1.58 -0.82
N THR A 57 10.84 -1.22 -0.28
CA THR A 57 11.50 -1.83 0.88
C THR A 57 11.42 -0.93 2.12
N GLY A 58 10.39 -0.09 2.22
CA GLY A 58 9.93 0.56 3.47
C GLY A 58 9.24 -0.40 4.45
N GLY A 59 9.21 -1.70 4.13
CA GLY A 59 8.89 -2.80 5.04
C GLY A 59 9.92 -3.93 4.93
N GLN A 60 11.15 -3.68 5.38
CA GLN A 60 12.19 -4.66 5.77
C GLN A 60 12.28 -5.98 4.97
N THR A 61 13.27 -6.12 4.06
CA THR A 61 13.88 -7.43 3.74
C THR A 61 15.09 -7.67 4.61
N GLN A 62 14.91 -8.46 5.68
CA GLN A 62 16.01 -9.28 6.21
C GLN A 62 15.98 -10.63 5.50
N SER A 63 17.01 -10.85 4.66
CA SER A 63 17.34 -12.17 4.13
C SER A 63 17.76 -13.10 5.27
N GLY A 64 16.85 -13.98 5.69
CA GLY A 64 17.10 -15.15 6.52
C GLY A 64 16.60 -16.39 5.80
N THR A 65 17.50 -17.34 5.56
CA THR A 65 17.25 -18.61 4.89
C THR A 65 16.18 -19.46 5.58
N GLY A 66 15.18 -19.93 4.82
CA GLY A 66 14.46 -21.18 5.10
C GLY A 66 12.95 -21.06 5.24
N GLY A 67 12.23 -21.23 4.12
CA GLY A 67 10.90 -21.86 4.05
C GLY A 67 9.79 -21.30 4.93
N ASP A 68 9.27 -20.11 4.64
CA ASP A 68 8.00 -19.64 5.21
C ASP A 68 7.20 -18.81 4.20
N ASN A 69 5.87 -18.97 4.28
CA ASN A 69 4.82 -18.55 3.35
C ASN A 69 4.88 -17.07 2.92
N PRO A 70 4.72 -16.73 1.62
CA PRO A 70 4.91 -15.38 1.06
C PRO A 70 3.86 -14.31 1.47
N LEU A 71 3.01 -14.56 2.46
CA LEU A 71 2.01 -13.59 2.95
C LEU A 71 2.20 -13.15 4.40
N SER A 72 3.23 -13.63 5.12
CA SER A 72 3.55 -13.11 6.46
C SER A 72 4.15 -11.69 6.45
N ASN A 73 4.46 -11.14 5.27
CA ASN A 73 5.14 -9.86 5.13
C ASN A 73 4.31 -8.80 4.40
N ILE A 74 2.98 -8.92 4.39
CA ILE A 74 2.13 -7.81 3.97
C ILE A 74 2.40 -6.66 4.96
N PRO A 75 2.95 -5.51 4.50
CA PRO A 75 3.12 -4.35 5.35
C PRO A 75 1.73 -3.88 5.75
N VAL A 76 1.32 -4.28 6.95
CA VAL A 76 0.15 -3.68 7.58
C VAL A 76 0.55 -2.25 7.91
N PRO A 77 -0.24 -1.24 7.50
CA PRO A 77 0.03 0.13 7.89
C PRO A 77 0.13 0.17 9.42
N THR A 78 1.31 0.52 9.93
CA THR A 78 1.62 0.56 11.37
C THR A 78 0.67 1.48 12.15
N ASP A 79 -0.05 2.32 11.42
CA ASP A 79 -0.89 3.38 11.93
C ASP A 79 -2.39 3.11 11.70
N ILE A 80 -2.80 1.87 11.37
CA ILE A 80 -4.23 1.54 11.24
C ILE A 80 -5.02 1.93 12.50
N ASP A 81 -4.51 1.65 13.71
CA ASP A 81 -5.16 2.05 14.96
C ASP A 81 -5.23 3.58 15.15
N GLN A 82 -4.28 4.31 14.57
CA GLN A 82 -4.22 5.77 14.65
C GLN A 82 -5.16 6.43 13.63
N VAL A 83 -5.13 5.97 12.38
CA VAL A 83 -5.93 6.50 11.28
C VAL A 83 -7.40 6.09 11.43
N CYS A 84 -7.64 4.84 11.84
CA CYS A 84 -8.97 4.31 12.14
C CYS A 84 -9.42 4.56 13.59
N ASN A 85 -8.90 5.60 14.24
CA ASN A 85 -9.31 5.91 15.59
C ASN A 85 -10.75 6.48 15.59
N PRO A 86 -11.70 5.90 16.36
CA PRO A 86 -13.09 6.36 16.38
C PRO A 86 -13.26 7.80 16.89
N SER A 87 -12.22 8.39 17.50
CA SER A 87 -12.25 9.77 17.99
C SER A 87 -11.90 10.81 16.91
N THR A 88 -11.33 10.37 15.78
CA THR A 88 -10.85 11.22 14.67
C THR A 88 -11.42 10.78 13.31
N ILE A 89 -12.23 9.71 13.29
CA ILE A 89 -12.80 9.15 12.06
C ILE A 89 -13.91 10.01 11.45
N ASP A 90 -14.44 10.98 12.20
CA ASP A 90 -15.41 11.97 11.68
C ASP A 90 -14.78 12.89 10.63
N ASP A 91 -13.45 13.02 10.61
CA ASP A 91 -12.74 13.74 9.55
C ASP A 91 -12.75 12.91 8.26
N ASP A 92 -13.26 13.49 7.16
CA ASP A 92 -13.37 12.82 5.85
C ASP A 92 -12.02 12.26 5.36
N ASP A 93 -10.92 12.99 5.61
CA ASP A 93 -9.56 12.55 5.25
C ASP A 93 -9.13 11.31 6.06
N ASN A 94 -9.30 11.33 7.39
CA ASN A 94 -8.98 10.19 8.25
C ASN A 94 -9.87 8.98 7.92
N ARG A 95 -11.14 9.23 7.60
CA ARG A 95 -12.09 8.20 7.17
C ARG A 95 -11.68 7.57 5.85
N PHE A 96 -11.23 8.38 4.89
CA PHE A 96 -10.75 7.92 3.60
C PHE A 96 -9.47 7.09 3.75
N ASP A 97 -8.49 7.60 4.47
CA ASP A 97 -7.21 6.91 4.71
C ASP A 97 -7.40 5.61 5.51
N CYS A 98 -8.34 5.60 6.45
CA CYS A 98 -8.73 4.40 7.16
C CYS A 98 -9.35 3.38 6.19
N LYS A 99 -10.29 3.80 5.35
CA LYS A 99 -10.91 2.90 4.35
C LYS A 99 -9.87 2.27 3.43
N GLU A 100 -8.94 3.06 2.87
CA GLU A 100 -7.87 2.55 2.01
C GLU A 100 -6.99 1.52 2.73
N SER A 101 -6.58 1.84 3.96
CA SER A 101 -5.76 0.96 4.80
C SER A 101 -6.48 -0.36 5.10
N CYS A 102 -7.81 -0.32 5.19
CA CYS A 102 -8.65 -1.46 5.56
C CYS A 102 -9.10 -2.34 4.38
N ILE A 103 -8.74 -2.00 3.14
CA ILE A 103 -9.10 -2.81 1.96
C ILE A 103 -8.51 -4.22 2.05
N MET A 104 -7.28 -4.35 2.54
CA MET A 104 -6.61 -5.65 2.66
C MET A 104 -7.28 -6.55 3.70
N GLY A 105 -7.91 -5.95 4.72
CA GLY A 105 -8.63 -6.65 5.77
C GLY A 105 -10.06 -7.08 5.39
N LEU A 106 -10.56 -6.75 4.19
CA LEU A 106 -11.94 -7.07 3.80
C LEU A 106 -12.25 -8.57 3.85
N CYS A 107 -11.25 -9.44 3.61
CA CYS A 107 -11.46 -10.88 3.72
C CYS A 107 -11.86 -11.31 5.16
N CYS A 108 -11.58 -10.49 6.18
CA CYS A 108 -11.92 -10.76 7.58
C CYS A 108 -13.41 -10.57 7.85
N LYS A 109 -14.08 -9.72 7.06
CA LYS A 109 -15.55 -9.59 7.01
C LYS A 109 -16.19 -10.56 6.00
N GLY A 110 -15.39 -11.41 5.34
CA GLY A 110 -15.86 -12.33 4.30
C GLY A 110 -16.10 -11.65 2.94
N VAL A 111 -15.51 -10.47 2.71
CA VAL A 111 -15.60 -9.73 1.45
C VAL A 111 -14.25 -9.82 0.73
N GLY A 112 -14.24 -10.23 -0.55
CA GLY A 112 -13.01 -10.23 -1.36
C GLY A 112 -12.06 -11.42 -1.16
N GLY A 113 -12.45 -12.47 -0.43
CA GLY A 113 -11.68 -13.72 -0.34
C GLY A 113 -11.73 -14.37 1.05
N ASP A 114 -10.94 -15.43 1.25
CA ASP A 114 -10.78 -16.13 2.52
C ASP A 114 -9.47 -15.69 3.22
N CYS A 115 -9.54 -15.09 4.41
CA CYS A 115 -8.34 -14.87 5.24
C CYS A 115 -7.90 -16.13 6.03
N ARG A 116 -8.38 -17.32 5.67
CA ARG A 116 -8.23 -18.56 6.46
C ARG A 116 -6.78 -18.97 6.74
N ASP A 117 -5.86 -18.59 5.85
CA ASP A 117 -4.44 -18.89 6.00
C ASP A 117 -3.72 -17.91 6.95
N TYR A 118 -4.42 -16.92 7.50
CA TYR A 118 -3.84 -15.83 8.30
C TYR A 118 -4.63 -15.57 9.58
N THR A 119 -4.40 -16.40 10.59
CA THR A 119 -5.07 -16.31 11.90
C THR A 119 -4.86 -14.96 12.59
N ASP A 120 -3.64 -14.40 12.50
CA ASP A 120 -3.24 -13.16 13.19
C ASP A 120 -3.33 -11.91 12.28
N PHE A 121 -3.80 -12.08 11.04
CA PHE A 121 -3.97 -10.97 10.11
C PHE A 121 -5.18 -10.14 10.49
N CYS A 122 -6.31 -10.78 10.79
CA CYS A 122 -7.54 -10.08 11.12
C CYS A 122 -7.47 -9.30 12.44
N ASP A 123 -6.66 -9.73 13.40
CA ASP A 123 -6.42 -8.99 14.64
C ASP A 123 -5.83 -7.59 14.37
N LYS A 124 -5.02 -7.45 13.31
CA LYS A 124 -4.40 -6.18 12.94
C LYS A 124 -5.34 -5.21 12.22
N PHE A 125 -6.47 -5.70 11.71
CA PHE A 125 -7.50 -4.87 11.07
C PHE A 125 -8.72 -4.69 11.99
N MET A 126 -8.63 -5.02 13.28
CA MET A 126 -9.75 -4.81 14.20
C MET A 126 -10.18 -3.34 14.28
N ALA A 127 -9.24 -2.39 14.17
CA ALA A 127 -9.55 -0.96 14.14
C ALA A 127 -10.41 -0.56 12.93
N CYS A 128 -10.33 -1.31 11.83
CA CYS A 128 -11.14 -1.10 10.62
C CYS A 128 -12.63 -1.34 10.82
N ALA A 129 -13.03 -1.96 11.94
CA ALA A 129 -14.44 -2.15 12.28
C ALA A 129 -15.22 -0.82 12.24
N VAL A 130 -14.57 0.30 12.57
CA VAL A 130 -15.18 1.64 12.56
C VAL A 130 -15.67 2.08 11.17
N VAL A 131 -14.97 1.68 10.10
CA VAL A 131 -15.34 2.01 8.71
C VAL A 131 -16.11 0.90 8.02
N TRP A 132 -15.98 -0.34 8.49
CA TRP A 132 -16.71 -1.47 7.93
C TRP A 132 -18.15 -1.59 8.42
N ASP A 133 -18.47 -1.06 9.60
CA ASP A 133 -19.85 -1.07 10.12
C ASP A 133 -20.77 -0.05 9.42
N GLU A 134 -20.20 0.91 8.68
CA GLU A 134 -20.93 1.90 7.89
C GLU A 134 -21.27 1.42 6.46
N ASP A 135 -20.55 0.42 5.95
CA ASP A 135 -20.86 -0.30 4.72
C ASP A 135 -21.54 -1.63 5.09
N GLY A 136 -22.67 -1.54 5.81
CA GLY A 136 -23.70 -2.56 5.72
C GLY A 136 -24.03 -2.83 4.24
N PRO A 137 -24.44 -4.06 3.86
CA PRO A 137 -24.67 -4.39 2.47
C PRO A 137 -25.53 -3.31 1.82
N ALA A 138 -25.13 -2.88 0.62
CA ALA A 138 -25.94 -2.06 -0.26
C ALA A 138 -27.26 -2.79 -0.60
N ASP A 139 -28.19 -2.85 0.34
CA ASP A 139 -29.59 -3.21 0.17
C ASP A 139 -30.38 -2.88 1.45
N GLN A 140 -30.57 -1.59 1.70
CA GLN A 140 -31.79 -1.10 2.36
C GLN A 140 -32.38 0.01 1.50
N SER A 141 -32.70 -0.33 0.25
CA SER A 141 -33.83 0.33 -0.38
C SER A 141 -35.08 -0.18 0.36
N PRO A 142 -35.91 0.68 0.98
CA PRO A 142 -37.19 0.22 1.49
C PRO A 142 -37.99 -0.38 0.33
N PRO A 143 -38.66 -1.54 0.52
CA PRO A 143 -39.47 -2.14 -0.54
C PRO A 143 -40.55 -1.14 -0.97
N PRO A 144 -40.83 -1.01 -2.28
CA PRO A 144 -41.88 -0.12 -2.76
C PRO A 144 -43.23 -0.52 -2.15
N GLN A 145 -43.91 0.45 -1.53
CA GLN A 145 -45.30 0.33 -1.09
C GLN A 145 -46.27 0.43 -2.26
#